data_AF-A0A7X9CSN6-F1
#
_entry.id   AF-A0A7X9CSN6-F1
#
_cell.length_a   1.000
_cell.length_b   1.000
_cell.length_c   1.000
_cell.angle_alpha   90.00
_cell.angle_beta   90.00
_cell.angle_gamma   90.00
#
_symmetry.space_group_name_H-M   'P 1'
#
loop_
_entity.id
_entity.type
_entity.pdbx_description
1 polymer ?
#
loop_
_entity_poly.entity_id
_entity_poly.type
_entity_poly.pdbx_seq_one_letter_code
_entity_poly.pdbx_strand_id
1 'polypeptide(L)' 'VVAITAHPASPLAALADELVVIPAAIKTDRSHDQSVQYAGSLFEQLVVVLGDALFTALWHRSGQEEKDLWSRHSNLE' A
#
# COMPACT_ATOMS: atom_id res chain seq x y z
N VAL A 1 8.68 8.10 -9.41
CA VAL A 1 7.38 7.42 -9.39
C VAL A 1 7.55 6.06 -8.75
N VAL A 2 6.77 5.76 -7.72
CA VAL A 2 6.76 4.43 -7.07
C VAL A 2 5.40 3.78 -7.36
N ALA A 3 5.40 2.53 -7.80
CA ALA A 3 4.17 1.76 -8.02
C ALA A 3 4.05 0.61 -7.01
N ILE A 4 2.84 0.44 -6.47
CA ILE A 4 2.46 -0.72 -5.66
C ILE A 4 1.67 -1.67 -6.55
N THR A 5 2.13 -2.92 -6.72
CA THR A 5 1.51 -3.85 -7.68
C THR A 5 1.63 -5.31 -7.26
N ALA A 6 0.66 -6.14 -7.65
CA ALA A 6 0.77 -7.60 -7.61
C ALA A 6 1.37 -8.18 -8.90
N HIS A 7 1.54 -7.37 -9.94
CA HIS A 7 2.03 -7.80 -11.26
C HIS A 7 3.31 -7.03 -11.65
N PRO A 8 4.50 -7.56 -11.31
CA PRO A 8 5.78 -6.89 -11.56
C PRO A 8 6.15 -6.79 -13.06
N ALA A 9 5.49 -7.57 -13.94
CA ALA A 9 5.68 -7.50 -15.39
C ALA A 9 4.60 -6.65 -16.11
N SER A 10 3.81 -5.87 -15.38
CA SER A 10 2.74 -5.04 -15.95
C SER A 10 3.27 -3.79 -16.67
N PRO A 11 2.49 -3.18 -17.59
CA PRO A 11 2.84 -1.88 -18.18
C PRO A 11 3.03 -0.78 -17.14
N LEU A 12 2.27 -0.83 -16.02
CA LEU A 12 2.47 0.08 -14.88
C LEU A 12 3.88 -0.08 -14.29
N ALA A 13 4.35 -1.33 -14.13
CA ALA A 13 5.67 -1.59 -13.57
C ALA A 13 6.80 -1.07 -14.46
N ALA A 14 6.63 -1.13 -15.78
CA ALA A 14 7.60 -0.59 -16.74
C ALA A 14 7.72 0.94 -16.71
N LEU A 15 6.74 1.65 -16.14
CA LEU A 15 6.73 3.11 -16.05
C LEU A 15 7.19 3.64 -14.68
N ALA A 16 7.37 2.77 -13.69
CA ALA A 16 7.75 3.17 -12.34
C ALA A 16 9.28 3.15 -12.17
N ASP A 17 9.80 4.11 -11.40
CA ASP A 17 11.22 4.13 -11.02
C ASP A 17 11.50 3.05 -9.96
N GLU A 18 10.51 2.76 -9.11
CA GLU A 18 10.60 1.76 -8.05
C GLU A 18 9.29 0.99 -7.88
N LEU A 19 9.39 -0.29 -7.49
CA LEU A 19 8.25 -1.18 -7.30
C LEU A 19 8.16 -1.69 -5.86
N VAL A 20 6.97 -1.57 -5.29
CA VAL A 20 6.58 -2.35 -4.11
C VAL A 20 5.68 -3.48 -4.57
N VAL A 21 6.22 -4.70 -4.57
CA VAL A 21 5.48 -5.88 -5.03
C VAL A 21 4.71 -6.48 -3.86
N ILE A 22 3.37 -6.55 -4.00
CA ILE A 22 2.50 -7.22 -3.03
C ILE A 22 2.25 -8.66 -3.53
N PRO A 23 2.57 -9.70 -2.73
CA PRO A 23 2.29 -11.09 -3.09
C PRO A 23 0.79 -11.37 -2.95
N ALA A 24 0.01 -10.94 -3.94
CA ALA A 24 -1.44 -11.16 -4.01
C ALA A 24 -1.83 -11.65 -5.41
N ALA A 25 -3.04 -12.19 -5.53
CA ALA A 25 -3.59 -12.59 -6.82
C ALA A 25 -3.74 -11.37 -7.75
N ILE A 26 -3.38 -11.55 -9.02
CA ILE A 26 -3.73 -10.57 -10.06
C ILE A 26 -5.23 -10.71 -10.39
N LYS A 27 -5.88 -9.66 -10.91
CA LYS A 27 -7.33 -9.65 -11.16
C LYS A 27 -7.86 -10.85 -11.98
N THR A 28 -7.05 -11.37 -12.89
CA THR A 28 -7.42 -12.50 -13.77
C THR A 28 -7.10 -13.85 -13.16
N ASP A 29 -6.37 -13.88 -12.05
CA ASP A 29 -6.04 -15.10 -11.34
C ASP A 29 -7.22 -15.54 -10.46
N ARG A 30 -7.65 -16.78 -10.69
CA ARG A 30 -8.76 -17.45 -10.00
C ARG A 30 -8.31 -18.78 -9.38
N SER A 31 -7.01 -19.04 -9.30
CA SER A 31 -6.50 -20.30 -8.74
C SER A 31 -6.63 -20.37 -7.22
N HIS A 32 -6.72 -19.22 -6.55
CA HIS A 32 -6.64 -19.07 -5.09
C HIS A 32 -5.27 -19.47 -4.49
N ASP A 33 -4.21 -19.59 -5.31
CA ASP A 33 -2.89 -20.03 -4.82
C ASP A 33 -2.22 -19.00 -3.90
N GLN A 34 -2.44 -17.71 -4.15
CA GLN A 34 -1.85 -16.61 -3.35
C GLN A 34 -2.66 -16.29 -2.10
N SER A 35 -3.98 -16.49 -2.14
CA SER A 35 -4.89 -16.22 -1.03
C SER A 35 -6.24 -16.87 -1.26
N VAL A 36 -6.85 -17.36 -0.17
CA VAL A 36 -8.25 -17.84 -0.16
C VAL A 36 -9.27 -16.69 -0.18
N GLN A 37 -8.83 -15.44 -0.03
CA GLN A 37 -9.70 -14.28 0.01
C GLN A 37 -10.33 -14.00 -1.36
N TYR A 38 -11.47 -13.33 -1.34
CA TYR A 38 -12.19 -13.00 -2.57
C TYR A 38 -11.38 -12.02 -3.43
N ALA A 39 -11.08 -12.41 -4.67
CA ALA A 39 -10.51 -11.55 -5.69
C ALA A 39 -9.30 -10.72 -5.18
N GLY A 40 -9.35 -9.39 -5.33
CA GLY A 40 -8.28 -8.47 -4.96
C GLY A 40 -8.19 -8.13 -3.47
N SER A 41 -9.00 -8.75 -2.59
CA SER A 41 -9.09 -8.31 -1.20
C SER A 41 -7.75 -8.33 -0.44
N LEU A 42 -6.89 -9.34 -0.68
CA LEU A 42 -5.56 -9.36 -0.07
C LEU A 42 -4.72 -8.13 -0.49
N PHE A 43 -4.76 -7.78 -1.78
CA PHE A 43 -4.02 -6.64 -2.31
C PHE A 43 -4.50 -5.34 -1.68
N GLU A 44 -5.82 -5.12 -1.65
CA GLU A 44 -6.43 -3.90 -1.10
C GLU A 44 -6.12 -3.74 0.40
N GLN A 45 -6.23 -4.81 1.18
CA GLN A 45 -5.91 -4.80 2.61
C GLN A 45 -4.43 -4.48 2.85
N LEU A 46 -3.53 -5.09 2.07
CA LEU A 46 -2.10 -4.83 2.21
C LEU A 46 -1.72 -3.42 1.77
N VAL A 47 -2.43 -2.80 0.82
CA VAL A 47 -2.22 -1.37 0.49
C VAL A 47 -2.54 -0.48 1.70
N VAL A 48 -3.63 -0.75 2.43
CA VAL A 48 -3.98 0.01 3.64
C VAL A 48 -2.90 -0.18 4.71
N VAL A 49 -2.55 -1.42 5.03
CA VAL A 49 -1.54 -1.74 6.05
C VAL A 49 -0.16 -1.14 5.68
N LEU A 50 0.21 -1.19 4.40
CA LEU A 50 1.44 -0.60 3.90
C LEU A 50 1.43 0.93 4.06
N GLY A 51 0.29 1.58 3.80
CA GLY A 51 0.10 3.01 4.02
C GLY A 51 0.33 3.40 5.48
N ASP A 52 -0.30 2.68 6.42
CA ASP A 52 -0.14 2.90 7.86
C ASP A 52 1.30 2.65 8.32
N ALA A 53 1.93 1.60 7.80
CA ALA A 53 3.33 1.28 8.11
C ALA A 53 4.28 2.36 7.57
N LEU A 54 4.05 2.85 6.35
CA LEU A 54 4.82 3.93 5.75
C LEU A 54 4.66 5.22 6.55
N PHE A 55 3.43 5.57 6.91
CA PHE A 55 3.14 6.70 7.79
C PHE A 55 3.90 6.58 9.12
N THR A 56 3.78 5.44 9.79
CA THR A 56 4.44 5.19 11.08
C THR A 56 5.96 5.32 10.96
N ALA A 57 6.56 4.74 9.92
CA ALA A 57 7.99 4.83 9.69
C ALA A 57 8.45 6.28 9.43
N LEU A 58 7.69 7.05 8.65
CA LEU A 58 7.98 8.45 8.37
C LEU A 58 7.81 9.31 9.63
N TRP A 59 6.75 9.08 10.40
CA TRP A 59 6.50 9.80 11.64
C TRP A 59 7.64 9.57 12.65
N HIS A 60 8.02 8.32 12.92
CA HIS A 60 9.15 8.01 13.81
C HIS A 60 10.47 8.65 13.33
N ARG A 61 10.71 8.68 12.02
CA ARG A 61 11.92 9.31 11.45
C ARG A 61 11.88 10.83 11.47
N SER A 62 10.70 11.44 11.54
CA SER A 62 10.52 12.88 11.52
C SER A 62 10.85 13.57 12.85
N GLY A 63 10.85 12.81 13.96
CA GLY A 63 11.03 13.35 15.31
C GLY A 63 9.87 14.21 15.82
N GLN A 64 8.73 14.25 15.10
CA GLN A 64 7.55 15.01 15.49
C GLN A 64 6.80 14.32 16.64
N GLU A 65 6.22 15.12 17.53
CA GLU A 65 5.36 14.62 18.59
C GLU A 65 3.91 14.44 18.08
N GLU A 66 3.11 13.67 18.80
CA GLU A 66 1.70 13.42 18.46
C GLU A 66 0.89 14.72 18.31
N LYS A 67 1.14 15.71 19.19
CA LYS A 67 0.47 17.02 19.15
C LYS A 67 0.69 17.75 17.82
N ASP A 68 1.86 17.56 17.19
CA ASP A 68 2.20 18.22 15.94
C ASP A 68 1.37 17.63 14.80
N LEU A 69 1.12 16.32 14.83
CA LEU A 69 0.24 15.63 13.89
C LEU A 69 -1.23 16.02 14.11
N TRP A 70 -1.67 16.03 15.37
CA TRP A 70 -3.05 16.36 15.73
C TRP A 70 -3.46 17.74 15.21
N SER A 71 -2.56 18.72 15.31
CA SER A 71 -2.79 20.09 14.84
C SER A 71 -3.12 20.21 13.33
N ARG A 72 -2.81 19.17 12.55
CA ARG A 72 -3.03 19.12 11.08
C ARG A 72 -4.32 18.41 10.70
N HIS A 73 -5.02 17.79 11.65
CA HIS A 73 -6.27 17.12 11.36
C HIS A 73 -7.34 18.16 10.95
N SER A 74 -8.14 17.83 9.93
CA SER A 74 -9.25 18.69 9.54
C SER A 74 -10.28 18.74 10.68
N ASN A 75 -10.93 19.88 10.86
CA ASN A 75 -11.96 20.13 11.88
C ASN A 75 -13.30 20.55 11.27
N LEU A 76 -13.58 20.09 10.05
CA LEU A 76 -14.77 20.45 9.25
C LEU A 76 -15.92 19.43 9.37
N GLU A 77 -15.99 18.69 10.48
CA GLU A 77 -17.06 17.71 10.74
C GLU A 77 -18.44 18.37 10.97
#